data_AF-A0A3A9A3L4-F1
#
_entry.id   AF-A0A3A9A3L4-F1
#
_cell.length_a   1.000
_cell.length_b   1.000
_cell.length_c   1.000
_cell.angle_alpha   90.00
_cell.angle_beta   90.00
_cell.angle_gamma   90.00
#
_symmetry.space_group_name_H-M   'P 1'
#
loop_
_entity.id
_entity.type
_entity.pdbx_description
1 polymer ?
#
loop_
_entity_poly.entity_id
_entity_poly.type
_entity_poly.pdbx_seq_one_letter_code
_entity_poly.pdbx_strand_id
1 'polypeptide(L)' 'MIRKNRNMTVYKTTGAGYQHVPQIKMQGGWLKDAGFSISDHIQIKCQKNRLVITKSNPKHA' A
#
# COMPACT_ATOMS: atom_id res chain seq x y z
N MET A 1 -20.10 -5.28 -1.84
CA MET A 1 -19.71 -4.14 -2.71
C MET A 1 -18.35 -3.63 -2.27
N ILE A 2 -17.35 -3.65 -3.16
CA ILE A 2 -16.02 -3.10 -2.86
C ILE A 2 -16.19 -1.58 -2.68
N ARG A 3 -15.88 -1.04 -1.49
CA ARG A 3 -15.91 0.42 -1.27
C ARG A 3 -14.88 1.05 -2.21
N LYS A 4 -15.35 1.88 -3.14
CA LYS A 4 -14.55 2.39 -4.27
C LYS A 4 -13.38 3.29 -3.86
N ASN A 5 -13.53 4.09 -2.80
CA ASN A 5 -12.52 5.07 -2.40
C ASN A 5 -12.46 5.16 -0.87
N ARG A 6 -11.24 5.23 -0.33
CA ARG A 6 -10.99 5.46 1.09
C ARG A 6 -9.99 6.60 1.22
N ASN A 7 -10.44 7.70 1.82
CA ASN A 7 -9.55 8.82 2.11
C ASN A 7 -8.65 8.41 3.28
N MET A 8 -7.34 8.52 3.08
CA MET A 8 -6.35 8.24 4.12
C MET A 8 -5.43 9.43 4.26
N THR A 9 -4.97 9.66 5.48
CA THR A 9 -4.01 10.71 5.79
C THR A 9 -2.60 10.18 5.66
N VAL A 10 -1.70 11.00 5.11
CA VAL A 10 -0.26 10.73 5.15
C VAL A 10 0.22 11.08 6.55
N TYR A 11 0.79 10.11 7.25
CA TYR A 11 1.32 10.29 8.59
C TYR A 11 2.83 10.53 8.54
N LYS A 12 3.33 11.17 9.58
CA LYS A 12 4.76 11.24 9.87
C LYS A 12 5.17 9.92 10.52
N THR A 13 6.22 9.28 10.00
CA THR A 13 6.90 8.19 10.70
C THR A 13 8.36 8.53 10.92
N THR A 14 8.96 7.88 11.91
CA THR A 14 10.38 8.03 12.20
C THR A 14 11.12 6.90 11.53
N GLY A 15 11.88 7.22 10.48
CA GLY A 15 12.76 6.27 9.81
C GLY A 15 14.00 5.96 10.65
N ALA A 16 14.85 5.06 10.15
CA ALA A 16 16.16 4.81 10.74
C ALA A 16 16.97 6.12 10.79
N GLY A 17 17.56 6.43 11.95
CA GLY A 17 18.30 7.68 12.16
C GLY A 17 17.45 8.91 12.50
N TYR A 18 16.25 8.73 13.06
CA TYR A 18 15.35 9.81 13.52
C TYR A 18 14.83 10.76 12.42
N GLN A 19 15.04 10.41 11.15
CA GLN A 19 14.53 11.21 10.04
C GLN A 19 13.01 11.05 9.91
N HIS A 20 12.33 12.18 9.76
CA HIS A 20 10.89 12.23 9.55
C HIS A 20 10.57 11.93 8.10
N VAL A 21 9.90 10.81 7.85
CA VAL A 21 9.52 10.39 6.50
C VAL A 21 8.00 10.23 6.39
N PRO A 22 7.41 10.49 5.21
CA PRO A 22 5.98 10.31 4.99
C PRO A 22 5.62 8.81 4.97
N GLN A 23 4.54 8.44 5.65
CA GLN A 23 4.03 7.07 5.74
C GLN A 23 2.55 7.02 5.39
N ILE A 24 2.20 6.07 4.52
CA ILE A 24 0.81 5.71 4.22
C ILE A 24 0.52 4.36 4.87
N LYS A 25 -0.37 4.33 5.87
CA LYS A 25 -0.72 3.10 6.59
C LYS A 25 -1.91 2.41 5.91
N MET A 26 -1.65 1.32 5.19
CA MET A 26 -2.70 0.48 4.60
C MET A 26 -2.93 -0.75 5.48
N GLN A 27 -3.91 -0.69 6.38
CA GLN A 27 -4.26 -1.78 7.29
C GLN A 27 -5.78 -1.89 7.44
N GLY A 28 -6.28 -3.12 7.61
CA GLY A 28 -7.70 -3.41 7.89
C GLY A 28 -8.31 -4.47 6.97
N GLY A 29 -9.50 -4.97 7.34
CA GLY A 29 -10.21 -6.04 6.60
C GLY A 29 -10.53 -5.69 5.15
N TRP A 30 -10.63 -4.39 4.83
CA TRP A 30 -10.88 -3.92 3.46
C TRP A 30 -9.79 -4.32 2.45
N LEU A 31 -8.58 -4.65 2.91
CA LEU A 31 -7.54 -5.19 2.03
C LEU A 31 -7.95 -6.56 1.49
N LYS A 32 -8.54 -7.41 2.33
CA LYS A 32 -9.09 -8.72 1.92
C LYS A 32 -10.25 -8.55 0.96
N ASP A 33 -11.15 -7.59 1.22
CA ASP A 33 -12.27 -7.27 0.32
C ASP A 33 -11.79 -6.73 -1.04
N ALA A 34 -10.65 -6.01 -1.06
CA ALA A 34 -9.98 -5.55 -2.28
C ALA A 34 -9.19 -6.68 -2.97
N GLY A 35 -9.20 -7.89 -2.41
CA GLY A 35 -8.56 -9.08 -2.94
C GLY A 35 -7.14 -9.32 -2.45
N PHE A 36 -6.55 -8.48 -1.59
CA PHE A 36 -5.20 -8.68 -1.05
C PHE A 36 -5.21 -9.56 0.21
N SER A 37 -4.37 -10.58 0.20
CA SER A 37 -4.19 -11.52 1.30
C SER A 37 -2.82 -11.36 1.96
N ILE A 38 -2.69 -11.91 3.17
CA ILE A 38 -1.39 -12.02 3.84
C ILE A 38 -0.49 -12.90 2.95
N SER A 39 0.77 -12.51 2.82
CA SER A 39 1.78 -13.13 1.94
C SER A 39 1.59 -12.89 0.43
N ASP A 40 0.58 -12.12 0.00
CA ASP A 40 0.54 -11.67 -1.38
C ASP A 40 1.72 -10.74 -1.68
N HIS A 41 2.43 -11.03 -2.77
CA HIS A 41 3.40 -10.09 -3.31
C HIS A 41 2.66 -8.96 -4.02
N ILE A 42 3.09 -7.73 -3.79
CA ILE A 42 2.52 -6.55 -4.43
C ILE A 42 3.61 -5.76 -5.14
N GLN A 43 3.24 -5.11 -6.23
CA GLN A 43 4.06 -4.14 -6.93
C GLN A 43 3.41 -2.77 -6.77
N ILE A 44 4.23 -1.77 -6.44
CA ILE A 44 3.79 -0.37 -6.34
C ILE A 44 4.46 0.40 -7.48
N LYS A 45 3.66 0.98 -8.36
CA LYS A 45 4.15 1.92 -9.37
C LYS A 45 4.04 3.34 -8.84
N CYS A 46 5.19 4.00 -8.71
CA CYS A 46 5.28 5.40 -8.30
C CYS A 46 5.20 6.32 -9.52
N GLN A 47 4.17 7.17 -9.56
CA GLN A 47 3.99 8.21 -10.56
C GLN A 47 3.81 9.56 -9.85
N LYS A 48 3.95 10.66 -10.60
CA LYS A 48 3.72 12.01 -10.06
C LYS A 48 2.31 12.08 -9.47
N ASN A 49 2.23 12.30 -8.15
CA ASN A 49 1.01 12.40 -7.36
C ASN A 49 0.11 11.14 -7.38
N ARG A 50 0.63 9.98 -7.79
CA ARG A 50 -0.17 8.75 -7.92
C ARG A 50 0.66 7.53 -7.56
N LEU A 51 0.10 6.69 -6.70
CA LEU A 51 0.62 5.35 -6.40
C LEU A 51 -0.40 4.33 -6.92
N VAL A 52 0.05 3.37 -7.73
CA VAL A 52 -0.79 2.27 -8.21
C VAL A 52 -0.27 0.97 -7.61
N ILE A 53 -1.11 0.30 -6.82
CA ILE A 53 -0.79 -0.95 -6.15
C ILE A 53 -1.47 -2.08 -6.91
N THR A 54 -0.69 -3.07 -7.33
CA THR A 54 -1.17 -4.26 -8.05
C THR A 54 -0.57 -5.50 -7.42
N LYS A 55 -1.29 -6.63 -7.42
CA LYS A 55 -0.67 -7.91 -7.08
C LYS A 55 0.47 -8.19 -8.05
N SER A 56 1.61 -8.58 -7.50
CA SER A 56 2.72 -9.11 -8.26
C SER A 56 2.66 -10.62 -8.18
N ASN A 57 2.60 -11.30 -9.32
CA ASN A 57 2.90 -12.72 -9.30
C ASN A 57 4.44 -12.81 -9.30
N PRO A 58 5.08 -13.48 -8.34
CA PRO A 58 6.50 -13.75 -8.47
C PRO A 58 6.66 -14.55 -9.76
N LYS A 59 7.27 -13.91 -10.77
CA LYS A 59 7.78 -14.65 -11.94
C LYS A 59 8.96 -15.44 -11.40
N HIS A 60 8.70 -16.68 -10.97
CA HIS A 60 9.75 -17.69 -11.01
C HIS A 60 10.09 -17.86 -12.49
N ALA A 61 11.18 -17.21 -12.89
CA ALA A 61 11.93 -17.55 -14.10
C ALA A 61 12.82 -18.76 -13.79
#